data_AF-A0A392RM67-F1
#
_entry.id   AF-A0A392RM67-F1
#
_cell.length_a   1.000
_cell.length_b   1.000
_cell.length_c   1.000
_cell.angle_alpha   90.00
_cell.angle_beta   90.00
_cell.angle_gamma   90.00
#
_symmetry.space_group_name_H-M   'P 1'
#
loop_
_entity.id
_entity.type
_entity.pdbx_description
1 polymer ?
#
loop_
_entity_poly.entity_id
_entity_poly.type
_entity_poly.pdbx_seq_one_letter_code
_entity_poly.pdbx_strand_id
1 'polypeptide(L)'
;MILRRDDGRCVGAKTRICSGIHDAAMAEATRLLEALYWVDRNRLSNTLIELDAAKIVHTLNHHNFPRTNWGKVARNCSRVLSRLNDISVTW
;
A
#
# COMPACT_ATOMS: atom_id res chain seq x y z
N MET A 1 -9.37 -0.10 -0.72
CA MET A 1 -8.19 -0.93 -0.43
C MET A 1 -8.62 -2.14 0.38
N ILE A 2 -8.26 -3.33 -0.06
CA ILE A 2 -8.63 -4.61 0.54
C ILE A 2 -7.36 -5.37 0.91
N LEU A 3 -7.34 -6.04 2.06
CA LEU A 3 -6.27 -6.95 2.46
C LEU A 3 -6.82 -8.36 2.50
N ARG A 4 -6.30 -9.24 1.65
CA ARG A 4 -6.70 -10.66 1.60
C ARG A 4 -5.50 -11.58 1.55
N ARG A 5 -5.70 -12.84 1.89
CA ARG A 5 -4.70 -13.88 1.67
C ARG A 5 -4.72 -14.33 0.22
N ASP A 6 -3.64 -15.00 -0.18
CA ASP A 6 -3.50 -15.69 -1.46
C ASP A 6 -4.61 -16.74 -1.68
N ASP A 7 -5.08 -17.39 -0.61
CA ASP A 7 -6.21 -18.33 -0.60
C ASP A 7 -7.60 -17.67 -0.77
N GLY A 8 -7.65 -16.34 -0.95
CA GLY A 8 -8.88 -15.57 -1.15
C GLY A 8 -9.61 -15.20 0.14
N ARG A 9 -9.14 -15.61 1.33
CA ARG A 9 -9.75 -15.22 2.60
C ARG A 9 -9.41 -13.78 2.94
N CYS A 10 -10.43 -13.00 3.33
CA CYS A 10 -10.24 -11.62 3.78
C CYS A 10 -9.49 -11.59 5.11
N VAL A 11 -8.38 -10.85 5.18
CA VAL A 11 -7.64 -10.60 6.43
C VAL A 11 -8.21 -9.39 7.17
N GLY A 12 -8.75 -8.43 6.41
CA GLY A 12 -9.50 -7.30 6.93
C GLY A 12 -9.71 -6.20 5.90
N ALA A 13 -10.57 -5.25 6.25
CA ALA A 13 -10.72 -3.99 5.54
C ALA A 13 -10.48 -2.85 6.52
N LYS A 14 -9.58 -1.93 6.18
CA LYS A 14 -9.30 -0.76 7.01
C LYS A 14 -9.62 0.51 6.23
N THR A 15 -10.73 1.13 6.59
CA THR A 15 -11.12 2.45 6.08
C THR A 15 -10.66 3.50 7.08
N ARG A 16 -9.81 4.43 6.64
CA ARG A 16 -9.44 5.60 7.42
C ARG A 16 -9.77 6.86 6.64
N ILE A 17 -10.52 7.76 7.26
CA ILE A 17 -10.78 9.10 6.74
C ILE A 17 -9.51 9.92 7.00
N CYS A 18 -8.82 10.32 5.93
CA CYS A 18 -7.69 11.22 6.00
C CYS A 18 -8.17 12.65 5.68
N SER A 19 -8.54 13.44 6.69
CA SER A 19 -8.91 14.85 6.49
C SER A 19 -7.69 15.68 6.08
N GLY A 20 -7.80 16.49 5.03
CA GLY A 20 -6.79 17.50 4.67
C GLY A 20 -5.85 17.16 3.52
N ILE A 21 -6.00 15.99 2.89
CA ILE A 21 -5.22 15.64 1.70
C ILE A 21 -6.03 15.96 0.44
N HIS A 22 -5.75 17.11 -0.19
CA HIS A 22 -6.40 17.52 -1.45
C HIS A 22 -5.94 16.71 -2.68
N ASP A 23 -4.98 15.79 -2.50
CA ASP A 23 -4.42 14.93 -3.55
C ASP A 23 -4.78 13.46 -3.27
N ALA A 24 -5.67 12.90 -4.10
CA ALA A 24 -6.07 11.50 -4.00
C ALA A 24 -4.85 10.55 -4.02
N ALA A 25 -3.81 10.84 -4.79
CA ALA A 25 -2.61 10.00 -4.83
C ALA A 25 -1.82 10.05 -3.51
N MET A 26 -1.78 11.21 -2.85
CA MET A 26 -1.18 11.31 -1.52
C MET A 26 -2.00 10.52 -0.49
N ALA A 27 -3.34 10.62 -0.55
CA ALA A 27 -4.21 9.90 0.39
C ALA A 27 -4.06 8.38 0.24
N GLU A 28 -4.05 7.88 -0.99
CA GLU A 28 -3.86 6.46 -1.29
C GLU A 28 -2.45 5.97 -0.92
N ALA A 29 -1.39 6.75 -1.20
CA ALA A 29 -0.02 6.37 -0.84
C ALA A 29 0.16 6.30 0.68
N THR A 30 -0.39 7.26 1.42
CA THR A 30 -0.35 7.24 2.89
C THR A 30 -1.14 6.05 3.45
N ARG A 31 -2.32 5.77 2.88
CA ARG A 31 -3.14 4.63 3.31
C ARG A 31 -2.43 3.30 3.09
N LEU A 32 -1.74 3.14 1.95
CA LEU A 32 -0.93 1.96 1.68
C LEU A 32 0.22 1.82 2.70
N LEU A 33 0.93 2.90 3.00
CA LEU A 33 2.00 2.87 4.00
C LEU A 33 1.51 2.40 5.37
N GLU A 34 0.34 2.90 5.79
CA GLU A 34 -0.29 2.47 7.04
C GLU A 34 -0.73 1.01 7.02
N ALA A 35 -1.21 0.51 5.88
CA ALA A 35 -1.54 -0.91 5.72
C ALA A 35 -0.30 -1.78 5.83
N LEU A 36 0.81 -1.41 5.18
CA LEU A 36 2.08 -2.13 5.29
C LEU A 36 2.60 -2.18 6.73
N TYR A 37 2.55 -1.06 7.46
CA TYR A 37 2.90 -1.07 8.88
C TYR A 37 1.95 -1.90 9.73
N TRP A 38 0.67 -1.96 9.38
CA TRP A 38 -0.30 -2.80 10.09
C TRP A 38 -0.02 -4.29 9.84
N VAL A 39 0.27 -4.68 8.60
CA VAL A 39 0.70 -6.03 8.22
C VAL A 39 1.96 -6.43 9.01
N ASP A 40 2.97 -5.58 9.01
CA ASP A 40 4.24 -5.80 9.71
C ASP A 40 4.03 -5.97 11.23
N ARG A 41 3.29 -5.04 11.87
CA ARG A 41 3.00 -5.10 13.32
C ARG A 41 2.22 -6.33 13.73
N ASN A 42 1.31 -6.82 12.89
CA ASN A 42 0.50 -8.00 13.15
C ASN A 42 1.16 -9.29 12.65
N ARG A 43 2.38 -9.21 12.10
CA ARG A 43 3.14 -10.34 11.55
C ARG A 43 2.32 -11.16 10.55
N LEU A 44 1.54 -10.47 9.73
CA LEU A 44 0.74 -11.11 8.70
C LEU A 44 1.66 -11.54 7.54
N SER A 45 1.49 -12.77 7.08
CA SER A 45 2.17 -13.34 5.91
C SER A 45 1.16 -13.65 4.81
N ASN A 46 1.66 -13.93 3.60
CA ASN A 46 0.88 -14.30 2.42
C ASN A 46 -0.30 -13.35 2.16
N THR A 47 -0.06 -12.04 2.27
CA THR A 47 -1.12 -11.03 2.14
C THR A 47 -0.99 -10.27 0.82
N LEU A 48 -2.09 -10.24 0.08
CA LEU A 48 -2.30 -9.40 -1.09
C LEU A 48 -3.05 -8.13 -0.66
N ILE A 49 -2.48 -6.98 -1.02
CA ILE A 49 -3.09 -5.67 -0.83
C ILE A 49 -3.62 -5.18 -2.17
N GLU A 50 -4.94 -5.08 -2.30
CA GLU A 50 -5.60 -4.52 -3.47
C GLU A 50 -5.83 -3.03 -3.27
N LEU A 51 -5.33 -2.22 -4.19
CA LEU A 51 -5.33 -0.77 -4.12
C LEU A 51 -5.98 -0.20 -5.37
N ASP A 52 -7.12 0.50 -5.21
CA ASP A 52 -7.79 1.22 -6.30
C ASP A 52 -7.09 2.55 -6.64
N ALA A 53 -5.78 2.47 -6.90
CA ALA A 53 -4.94 3.58 -7.28
C ALA A 53 -3.86 3.08 -8.26
N ALA A 54 -4.29 2.77 -9.48
CA ALA A 54 -3.44 2.19 -10.54
C ALA A 54 -2.11 2.94 -10.72
N LYS A 55 -2.11 4.28 -10.59
CA LYS A 55 -0.90 5.10 -10.66
C LYS A 55 0.14 4.74 -9.60
N ILE A 56 -0.29 4.46 -8.37
CA ILE A 56 0.60 4.09 -7.26
C ILE A 56 1.12 2.67 -7.47
N VAL A 57 0.23 1.74 -7.82
CA VAL A 57 0.60 0.35 -8.13
C VAL A 57 1.64 0.31 -9.26
N HIS A 58 1.41 1.07 -10.34
CA HIS A 58 2.36 1.19 -11.44
C HIS A 58 3.72 1.74 -10.98
N THR A 59 3.74 2.81 -10.19
CA THR A 59 4.98 3.38 -9.63
C THR A 59 5.74 2.39 -8.75
N LEU A 60 5.05 1.57 -7.95
CA LEU A 60 5.66 0.54 -7.12
C LEU A 60 6.28 -0.57 -7.98
N ASN A 61 5.54 -1.10 -8.95
CA ASN A 61 5.98 -2.20 -9.80
C ASN A 61 7.20 -1.81 -10.65
N HIS A 62 7.22 -0.59 -11.18
CA HIS A 62 8.31 -0.10 -12.04
C HIS A 62 9.45 0.56 -11.27
N HIS A 63 9.33 0.71 -9.94
CA HIS A 63 10.28 1.42 -9.09
C HIS A 63 10.60 2.86 -9.58
N ASN A 64 9.66 3.49 -10.31
CA ASN A 64 9.82 4.83 -10.88
C ASN A 64 8.99 5.86 -10.10
N PHE A 65 9.64 6.48 -9.12
CA PHE A 65 9.00 7.39 -8.16
C PHE A 65 9.13 8.86 -8.58
N PRO A 66 8.02 9.57 -8.85
CA PRO A 66 8.07 10.99 -9.21
C PRO A 66 8.55 11.84 -8.02
N ARG A 67 9.11 13.03 -8.33
CA ARG A 67 9.57 14.00 -7.33
C ARG A 67 8.43 14.80 -6.68
N THR A 68 7.32 14.13 -6.37
CA THR A 68 6.15 14.70 -5.67
C THR A 68 6.09 14.23 -4.21
N ASN A 69 5.24 14.84 -3.39
CA ASN A 69 5.04 14.40 -2.01
C ASN A 69 4.52 12.95 -1.92
N TRP A 70 3.51 12.60 -2.72
CA TRP A 70 3.02 11.22 -2.77
C TRP A 70 4.08 10.25 -3.33
N GLY A 71 4.94 10.69 -4.27
CA GLY A 71 6.03 9.89 -4.80
C GLY A 71 7.09 9.53 -3.75
N LYS A 72 7.37 10.44 -2.81
CA LYS A 72 8.22 10.15 -1.63
C LYS A 72 7.57 9.09 -0.73
N VAL A 73 6.26 9.17 -0.51
CA VAL A 73 5.53 8.17 0.29
C VAL A 73 5.49 6.81 -0.41
N ALA A 74 5.25 6.77 -1.72
CA ALA A 74 5.29 5.54 -2.52
C ALA A 74 6.67 4.88 -2.47
N ARG A 75 7.75 5.67 -2.50
CA ARG A 75 9.12 5.15 -2.31
C ARG A 75 9.31 4.52 -0.93
N ASN A 76 8.73 5.11 0.11
CA ASN A 76 8.76 4.51 1.45
C ASN A 76 7.95 3.21 1.49
N CYS A 77 6.79 3.14 0.82
CA CYS A 77 6.01 1.92 0.69
C CYS A 77 6.85 0.80 0.04
N SER A 78 7.52 1.09 -1.07
CA SER A 78 8.42 0.13 -1.74
C SER A 78 9.54 -0.39 -0.82
N ARG A 79 10.15 0.48 0.00
CA ARG A 79 11.17 0.08 0.99
C ARG A 79 10.64 -0.79 2.13
N VAL A 80 9.40 -0.58 2.55
CA VAL A 80 8.76 -1.44 3.56
C VAL A 80 8.37 -2.77 2.93
N LEU A 81 7.78 -2.73 1.73
CA LEU A 81 7.39 -3.91 0.97
C LEU A 81 8.60 -4.83 0.71
N SER A 82 9.76 -4.29 0.35
CA SER A 82 10.97 -5.08 0.13
C SER A 82 11.52 -5.79 1.39
N ARG A 83 11.01 -5.46 2.58
CA ARG A 83 11.32 -6.16 3.84
C ARG A 83 10.28 -7.23 4.18
N LEU A 84 9.13 -7.21 3.52
CA LEU A 84 8.01 -8.10 3.74
C LEU A 84 7.93 -9.08 2.56
N ASN A 85 8.65 -10.20 2.65
CA ASN A 85 8.87 -11.13 1.52
C ASN A 85 7.58 -11.77 0.96
N ASP A 86 6.52 -11.86 1.77
CA ASP A 86 5.27 -12.57 1.41
C ASP A 86 4.09 -11.61 1.21
N ILE A 87 4.37 -10.35 0.87
CA ILE A 87 3.36 -9.31 0.67
C ILE A 87 3.43 -8.78 -0.76
N SER A 88 2.28 -8.70 -1.42
CA SER A 88 2.17 -8.15 -2.77
C SER A 88 1.11 -7.05 -2.83
N VAL A 89 1.28 -6.13 -3.77
CA VAL A 89 0.35 -5.01 -4.01
C VAL A 89 -0.13 -5.09 -5.45
N THR A 90 -1.45 -5.08 -5.66
CA THR A 90 -2.08 -5.10 -6.97
C THR A 90 -3.13 -4.00 -7.08
N TRP A 91 -3.50 -3.64 -8.32
CA TRP A 91 -4.74 -2.95 -8.60
C TRP A 91 -5.89 -3.94 -8.54
#